data_AF-A0A1G6LIG0-F1
#
_entry.id   AF-A0A1G6LIG0-F1
#
_cell.length_a   1.000
_cell.length_b   1.000
_cell.length_c   1.000
_cell.angle_alpha   90.00
_cell.angle_beta   90.00
_cell.angle_gamma   90.00
#
_symmetry.space_group_name_H-M   'P 1'
#
loop_
_entity.id
_entity.type
_entity.pdbx_description
1 polymer ?
#
loop_
_entity_poly.entity_id
_entity_poly.type
_entity_poly.pdbx_seq_one_letter_code
_entity_poly.pdbx_strand_id
1 'polypeptide(L)'
;MARLTADAPFVHSGCQIADSRFGAYVEIGAGTRLANTVWGDYSYCDRTCDIANAQIGKFANIASFTRIGATDHPMEKASLHHFHYRSADYWDDADHDADWFAHRASRTATIGHDTWIGHAAIVKPEVTIGHGAVIASGTVVTRDVAPYTIVGGNTARLIRRRYPEGVAERMMALAWWDWDHARLRAALPDFRSLRAEAFLEKMNDASGNLMPVPVRLASLSLAPRGFICDAWNAFISCSEEHAMKTQIIASLALALAAASPLAAQQSAWQYEATVYLFTAETETGVTTPTGTIEGTLSFKDALDNLDFAFMGAFGASNGQWSFLADYMLTDLSFGNPTPGGALSGINTRAKTQVLNAYAAYRVHETPDVAVDLAAGLRWFDTSTTLTALPGTLPGRTVVADDNWIDPVIGIRAQVALSDRWRGTAFFDYGGFQSDSESWQALLTADYALNDNWLLRFGYRYLSVDHTLSSGNEFSFTQSGPVFGDTYRF
;
A
#
# COMPACT_ATOMS: atom_id res chain seq x y z
N MET A 1 16.59 12.35 36.13
CA MET A 1 15.61 13.06 35.27
C MET A 1 14.83 14.02 36.15
N ALA A 2 14.56 15.23 35.67
CA ALA A 2 13.75 16.19 36.39
C ALA A 2 12.27 15.76 36.38
N ARG A 3 11.50 16.21 37.38
CA ARG A 3 10.05 16.01 37.41
C ARG A 3 9.39 17.11 36.59
N LEU A 4 8.62 16.75 35.57
CA LEU A 4 7.91 17.69 34.71
C LEU A 4 6.74 18.35 35.45
N THR A 5 6.42 19.60 35.09
CA THR A 5 5.41 20.44 35.74
C THR A 5 4.42 21.00 34.72
N ALA A 6 3.25 21.43 35.17
CA ALA A 6 2.24 22.02 34.29
C ALA A 6 2.59 23.46 33.86
N ASP A 7 3.33 24.19 34.68
CA ASP A 7 3.47 25.65 34.53
C ASP A 7 4.58 26.09 33.57
N ALA A 8 5.55 25.21 33.30
CA ALA A 8 6.68 25.50 32.43
C ALA A 8 7.26 24.22 31.79
N PRO A 9 7.80 24.31 30.56
CA PRO A 9 8.52 23.20 29.95
C PRO A 9 9.86 22.97 30.66
N PHE A 10 10.30 21.72 30.71
CA PHE A 10 11.66 21.39 31.14
C PHE A 10 12.61 21.46 29.95
N VAL A 11 13.49 22.47 29.94
CA VAL A 11 14.42 22.72 28.83
C VAL A 11 15.84 22.40 29.30
N HIS A 12 16.49 21.46 28.62
CA HIS A 12 17.89 21.10 28.90
C HIS A 12 18.88 22.14 28.37
N SER A 13 20.14 22.03 28.79
CA SER A 13 21.20 22.97 28.40
C SER A 13 21.47 22.98 26.88
N GLY A 14 21.89 24.14 26.39
CA GLY A 14 22.30 24.32 24.99
C GLY A 14 21.16 24.42 23.97
N CYS A 15 19.90 24.45 24.40
CA CYS A 15 18.78 24.64 23.49
C CYS A 15 18.72 26.09 22.96
N GLN A 16 18.31 26.23 21.70
CA GLN A 16 18.02 27.52 21.06
C GLN A 16 16.53 27.55 20.72
N ILE A 17 15.77 28.47 21.33
CA ILE A 17 14.31 28.51 21.19
C ILE A 17 13.92 29.92 20.73
N ALA A 18 13.25 30.00 19.58
CA ALA A 18 12.68 31.22 19.03
C ALA A 18 11.20 31.02 18.70
N ASP A 19 10.37 32.01 19.01
CA ASP A 19 8.95 32.09 18.63
C ASP A 19 8.15 30.81 18.90
N SER A 20 8.44 30.13 20.01
CA SER A 20 7.85 28.83 20.32
C SER A 20 7.01 28.86 21.60
N ARG A 21 5.91 28.09 21.60
CA ARG A 21 4.95 27.99 22.71
C ARG A 21 4.82 26.55 23.16
N PHE A 22 4.63 26.35 24.46
CA PHE A 22 4.61 25.03 25.09
C PHE A 22 3.38 24.84 25.96
N GLY A 23 2.80 23.65 25.88
CA GLY A 23 1.80 23.17 26.83
C GLY A 23 2.41 22.67 28.14
N ALA A 24 1.59 22.04 28.95
CA ALA A 24 1.95 21.49 30.25
C ALA A 24 2.83 20.24 30.11
N TYR A 25 3.76 20.03 31.04
CA TYR A 25 4.58 18.81 31.11
C TYR A 25 5.42 18.51 29.85
N VAL A 26 5.86 19.55 29.14
CA VAL A 26 6.71 19.40 27.95
C VAL A 26 8.19 19.29 28.35
N GLU A 27 8.97 18.48 27.63
CA GLU A 27 10.42 18.35 27.81
C GLU A 27 11.18 18.55 26.48
N ILE A 28 12.20 19.42 26.49
CA ILE A 28 13.06 19.71 25.33
C ILE A 28 14.50 19.29 25.65
N GLY A 29 14.95 18.23 24.99
CA GLY A 29 16.27 17.62 25.18
C GLY A 29 17.45 18.50 24.74
N ALA A 30 18.62 18.25 25.32
CA ALA A 30 19.79 19.11 25.22
C ALA A 30 20.22 19.41 23.78
N GLY A 31 20.69 20.64 23.53
CA GLY A 31 21.20 21.04 22.21
C GLY A 31 20.16 21.11 21.09
N THR A 32 18.86 21.08 21.41
CA THR A 32 17.77 21.18 20.43
C THR A 32 17.56 22.61 19.96
N ARG A 33 17.26 22.79 18.66
CA ARG A 33 16.86 24.06 18.07
C ARG A 33 15.37 24.04 17.71
N LEU A 34 14.63 25.02 18.24
CA LEU A 34 13.21 25.24 17.98
C LEU A 34 13.00 26.64 17.39
N ALA A 35 12.25 26.74 16.30
CA ALA A 35 11.89 28.02 15.68
C ALA A 35 10.45 28.01 15.18
N ASN A 36 9.60 28.92 15.64
CA ASN A 36 8.19 29.00 15.22
C ASN A 36 7.45 27.66 15.42
N THR A 37 7.36 27.19 16.67
CA THR A 37 6.73 25.90 16.99
C THR A 37 5.68 26.00 18.09
N VAL A 38 4.67 25.14 18.05
CA VAL A 38 3.63 25.04 19.09
C VAL A 38 3.59 23.61 19.59
N TRP A 39 3.73 23.40 20.90
CA TRP A 39 3.80 22.08 21.51
C TRP A 39 2.61 21.83 22.43
N GLY A 40 1.94 20.70 22.25
CA GLY A 40 0.88 20.22 23.12
C GLY A 40 1.38 19.57 24.40
N ASP A 41 0.51 19.44 25.39
CA ASP A 41 0.82 18.86 26.70
C ASP A 41 1.48 17.48 26.61
N TYR A 42 2.41 17.18 27.52
CA TYR A 42 3.13 15.90 27.62
C TYR A 42 3.97 15.49 26.41
N SER A 43 4.10 16.35 25.40
CA SER A 43 5.01 16.08 24.28
C SER A 43 6.47 16.30 24.70
N TYR A 44 7.39 15.61 24.04
CA TYR A 44 8.81 15.84 24.27
C TYR A 44 9.63 15.59 23.01
N CYS A 45 10.84 16.15 22.99
CA CYS A 45 11.91 15.67 22.13
C CYS A 45 13.18 15.38 22.91
N ASP A 46 13.93 14.36 22.49
CA ASP A 46 15.26 14.08 23.01
C ASP A 46 16.26 15.12 22.44
N ARG A 47 17.56 14.89 22.65
CA ARG A 47 18.66 15.79 22.32
C ARG A 47 18.85 16.02 20.82
N THR A 48 19.39 17.21 20.51
CA THR A 48 19.91 17.60 19.20
C THR A 48 18.87 17.51 18.08
N CYS A 49 17.60 17.81 18.36
CA CYS A 49 16.58 17.94 17.33
C CYS A 49 16.66 19.31 16.66
N ASP A 50 16.21 19.42 15.40
CA ASP A 50 16.03 20.70 14.71
C ASP A 50 14.59 20.76 14.16
N ILE A 51 13.75 21.55 14.82
CA ILE A 51 12.31 21.61 14.58
C ILE A 51 11.95 23.05 14.29
N ALA A 52 11.44 23.30 13.08
CA ALA A 52 11.03 24.62 12.65
C ALA A 52 9.64 24.56 12.03
N ASN A 53 8.84 25.63 12.18
CA ASN A 53 7.51 25.75 11.57
C ASN A 53 6.68 24.48 11.80
N ALA A 54 6.39 24.14 13.05
CA ALA A 54 5.74 22.87 13.37
C ALA A 54 4.70 22.98 14.49
N GLN A 55 3.58 22.30 14.31
CA GLN A 55 2.59 22.03 15.36
C GLN A 55 2.80 20.62 15.87
N ILE A 56 3.12 20.48 17.16
CA ILE A 56 3.39 19.21 17.82
C ILE A 56 2.24 18.87 18.75
N GLY A 57 1.56 17.75 18.48
CA GLY A 57 0.44 17.28 19.27
C GLY A 57 0.83 16.82 20.67
N LYS A 58 -0.16 16.78 21.56
CA LYS A 58 -0.03 16.21 22.92
C LYS A 58 0.53 14.78 22.90
N PHE A 59 1.34 14.43 23.90
CA PHE A 59 1.94 13.10 24.04
C PHE A 59 2.79 12.64 22.84
N ALA A 60 3.24 13.55 21.97
CA ALA A 60 4.17 13.20 20.90
C ALA A 60 5.56 12.88 21.48
N ASN A 61 6.14 11.78 21.01
CA ASN A 61 7.44 11.25 21.45
C ASN A 61 8.44 11.42 20.31
N ILE A 62 9.41 12.32 20.44
CA ILE A 62 10.38 12.61 19.37
C ILE A 62 11.79 12.20 19.82
N ALA A 63 12.39 11.25 19.11
CA ALA A 63 13.73 10.77 19.42
C ALA A 63 14.83 11.74 18.96
N SER A 64 16.07 11.47 19.35
CA SER A 64 17.20 12.37 19.08
C SER A 64 17.47 12.56 17.59
N PHE A 65 18.04 13.71 17.23
CA PHE A 65 18.49 14.04 15.86
C PHE A 65 17.38 14.12 14.80
N THR A 66 16.11 14.17 15.19
CA THR A 66 15.00 14.35 14.25
C THR A 66 15.01 15.76 13.66
N ARG A 67 14.70 15.87 12.36
CA ARG A 67 14.45 17.14 11.64
C ARG A 67 12.97 17.25 11.28
N ILE A 68 12.29 18.31 11.71
CA ILE A 68 10.86 18.52 11.38
C ILE A 68 10.66 19.93 10.82
N GLY A 69 9.98 20.05 9.68
CA GLY A 69 9.60 21.32 9.07
C GLY A 69 10.79 22.16 8.60
N ALA A 70 11.73 21.53 7.89
CA ALA A 70 12.93 22.21 7.39
C ALA A 70 12.61 23.39 6.45
N THR A 71 13.27 24.53 6.63
CA THR A 71 13.05 25.71 5.78
C THR A 71 13.70 25.54 4.40
N ASP A 72 12.99 25.90 3.34
CA ASP A 72 13.46 25.73 1.96
C ASP A 72 14.11 26.99 1.38
N HIS A 73 14.83 26.83 0.28
CA HIS A 73 15.39 27.93 -0.51
C HIS A 73 14.45 28.29 -1.69
N PRO A 74 14.46 29.54 -2.15
CA PRO A 74 13.65 29.98 -3.30
C PRO A 74 14.29 29.46 -4.60
N MET A 75 13.81 28.31 -5.07
CA MET A 75 14.41 27.56 -6.18
C MET A 75 14.09 28.13 -7.56
N GLU A 76 13.07 28.98 -7.64
CA GLU A 76 12.61 29.65 -8.84
C GLU A 76 13.35 30.95 -9.14
N LYS A 77 14.20 31.42 -8.22
CA LYS A 77 14.97 32.66 -8.36
C LYS A 77 16.33 32.39 -9.01
N ALA A 78 16.98 33.47 -9.46
CA ALA A 78 18.28 33.40 -10.14
C ALA A 78 19.44 32.85 -9.28
N SER A 79 19.28 32.81 -7.95
CA SER A 79 20.28 32.26 -7.03
C SER A 79 19.59 31.49 -5.92
N LEU A 80 20.22 30.42 -5.44
CA LEU A 80 19.81 29.70 -4.23
C LEU A 80 20.46 30.30 -2.96
N HIS A 81 21.35 31.30 -3.09
CA HIS A 81 22.11 31.84 -1.97
C HIS A 81 21.27 32.77 -1.10
N HIS A 82 21.44 32.74 0.21
CA HIS A 82 20.68 33.56 1.14
C HIS A 82 20.83 35.09 1.00
N PHE A 83 21.79 35.60 0.21
CA PHE A 83 22.01 37.04 0.08
C PHE A 83 20.77 37.78 -0.44
N HIS A 84 19.93 37.13 -1.25
CA HIS A 84 18.80 37.81 -1.89
C HIS A 84 17.52 37.82 -1.04
N TYR A 85 17.43 36.99 0.01
CA TYR A 85 16.31 37.02 0.96
C TYR A 85 16.74 37.41 2.38
N ARG A 86 18.04 37.35 2.69
CA ARG A 86 18.67 37.89 3.91
C ARG A 86 19.57 39.07 3.61
N SER A 87 19.13 39.98 2.74
CA SER A 87 19.99 41.05 2.20
C SER A 87 20.59 41.94 3.29
N ALA A 88 19.85 42.24 4.36
CA ALA A 88 20.34 43.00 5.52
C ALA A 88 21.50 42.35 6.30
N ASP A 89 21.78 41.05 6.10
CA ASP A 89 22.95 40.40 6.69
C ASP A 89 24.25 40.78 5.93
N TYR A 90 24.13 41.38 4.75
CA TYR A 90 25.22 41.65 3.81
C TYR A 90 25.42 43.12 3.50
N TRP A 91 24.35 43.93 3.53
CA TRP A 91 24.39 45.34 3.16
C TRP A 91 23.49 46.18 4.08
N ASP A 92 23.99 47.33 4.52
CA ASP A 92 23.28 48.25 5.43
C ASP A 92 22.06 48.93 4.77
N ASP A 93 21.99 48.93 3.44
CA ASP A 93 20.97 49.61 2.64
C ASP A 93 19.93 48.66 2.02
N ALA A 94 19.92 47.39 2.42
CA ALA A 94 18.99 46.38 1.89
C ALA A 94 18.24 45.67 3.02
N ASP A 95 16.91 45.60 2.92
CA ASP A 95 16.08 44.86 3.87
C ASP A 95 16.07 43.34 3.58
N HIS A 96 15.73 42.55 4.60
CA HIS A 96 15.33 41.16 4.42
C HIS A 96 14.06 41.06 3.56
N ASP A 97 13.95 40.00 2.75
CA ASP A 97 12.75 39.75 1.96
C ASP A 97 11.62 39.25 2.86
N ALA A 98 10.81 40.20 3.34
CA ALA A 98 9.73 39.95 4.27
C ALA A 98 8.69 38.96 3.72
N ASP A 99 8.40 39.01 2.42
CA ASP A 99 7.44 38.12 1.76
C ASP A 99 7.96 36.68 1.75
N TRP A 100 9.25 36.49 1.46
CA TRP A 100 9.86 35.16 1.51
C TRP A 100 9.91 34.59 2.94
N PHE A 101 10.19 35.42 3.94
CA PHE A 101 10.15 34.99 5.33
C PHE A 101 8.72 34.63 5.79
N ALA A 102 7.72 35.41 5.39
CA ALA A 102 6.31 35.09 5.63
C ALA A 102 5.91 33.76 4.96
N HIS A 103 6.34 33.54 3.70
CA HIS A 103 6.12 32.28 3.01
C HIS A 103 6.75 31.10 3.76
N ARG A 104 8.02 31.19 4.15
CA ARG A 104 8.69 30.15 4.94
C ARG A 104 7.96 29.84 6.24
N ALA A 105 7.52 30.87 6.96
CA ALA A 105 6.80 30.72 8.22
C ALA A 105 5.43 30.04 8.05
N SER A 106 4.77 30.21 6.89
CA SER A 106 3.47 29.61 6.61
C SER A 106 3.51 28.08 6.41
N ARG A 107 4.67 27.54 5.98
CA ARG A 107 4.82 26.13 5.62
C ARG A 107 5.06 25.26 6.85
N THR A 108 3.95 24.93 7.50
CA THR A 108 3.96 24.28 8.81
C THR A 108 3.80 22.76 8.70
N ALA A 109 4.64 21.98 9.37
CA ALA A 109 4.43 20.54 9.56
C ALA A 109 3.49 20.28 10.76
N THR A 110 2.64 19.26 10.68
CA THR A 110 1.71 18.91 11.75
C THR A 110 1.99 17.51 12.27
N ILE A 111 2.31 17.38 13.55
CA ILE A 111 2.51 16.10 14.24
C ILE A 111 1.32 15.85 15.15
N GLY A 112 0.63 14.72 14.97
CA GLY A 112 -0.54 14.33 15.73
C GLY A 112 -0.25 13.98 17.20
N HIS A 113 -1.32 13.68 17.94
CA HIS A 113 -1.23 13.19 19.31
C HIS A 113 -0.68 11.76 19.38
N ASP A 114 -0.03 11.39 20.49
CA ASP A 114 0.47 10.01 20.75
C ASP A 114 1.37 9.44 19.62
N THR A 115 2.05 10.30 18.87
CA THR A 115 2.95 9.84 17.80
C THR A 115 4.30 9.41 18.37
N TRP A 116 4.98 8.49 17.67
CA TRP A 116 6.38 8.18 17.94
C TRP A 116 7.24 8.46 16.71
N ILE A 117 8.13 9.44 16.81
CA ILE A 117 9.06 9.82 15.76
C ILE A 117 10.44 9.25 16.07
N GLY A 118 10.89 8.32 15.24
CA GLY A 118 12.14 7.60 15.40
C GLY A 118 13.39 8.48 15.23
N HIS A 119 14.50 7.96 15.74
CA HIS A 119 15.80 8.66 15.74
C HIS A 119 16.18 9.08 14.32
N ALA A 120 16.67 10.31 14.18
CA ALA A 120 17.12 10.86 12.89
C ALA A 120 16.09 10.84 11.74
N ALA A 121 14.79 10.73 12.05
CA ALA A 121 13.75 10.90 11.03
C ALA A 121 13.68 12.35 10.55
N ILE A 122 13.32 12.55 9.29
CA ILE A 122 13.17 13.85 8.62
C ILE A 122 11.73 13.97 8.14
N VAL A 123 11.02 14.98 8.63
CA VAL A 123 9.64 15.30 8.22
C VAL A 123 9.65 16.62 7.46
N LYS A 124 9.21 16.59 6.19
CA LYS A 124 9.12 17.78 5.35
C LYS A 124 8.09 18.80 5.89
N PRO A 125 8.22 20.09 5.56
CA PRO A 125 7.15 21.07 5.74
C PRO A 125 5.83 20.60 5.11
N GLU A 126 4.71 21.06 5.66
CA GLU A 126 3.34 20.82 5.14
C GLU A 126 2.87 19.36 5.19
N VAL A 127 3.67 18.47 5.77
CA VAL A 127 3.29 17.08 6.02
C VAL A 127 2.52 16.99 7.34
N THR A 128 1.44 16.23 7.32
CA THR A 128 0.66 15.83 8.49
C THR A 128 0.96 14.38 8.89
N ILE A 129 1.41 14.19 10.13
CA ILE A 129 1.56 12.87 10.76
C ILE A 129 0.33 12.63 11.63
N GLY A 130 -0.48 11.64 11.28
CA GLY A 130 -1.73 11.30 11.97
C GLY A 130 -1.52 10.83 13.41
N HIS A 131 -2.59 10.92 14.22
CA HIS A 131 -2.55 10.52 15.64
C HIS A 131 -2.13 9.06 15.80
N GLY A 132 -1.31 8.79 16.81
CA GLY A 132 -0.83 7.45 17.08
C GLY A 132 0.14 6.90 16.02
N ALA A 133 0.52 7.64 14.99
CA ALA A 133 1.43 7.12 13.97
C ALA A 133 2.87 6.95 14.51
N VAL A 134 3.61 6.02 13.89
CA VAL A 134 5.01 5.72 14.21
C VAL A 134 5.85 5.93 12.97
N ILE A 135 6.89 6.74 13.09
CA ILE A 135 7.89 6.97 12.04
C ILE A 135 9.15 6.22 12.45
N ALA A 136 9.59 5.24 11.65
CA ALA A 136 10.80 4.49 11.94
C ALA A 136 12.05 5.41 11.91
N SER A 137 13.13 4.99 12.57
CA SER A 137 14.39 5.74 12.58
C SER A 137 14.96 5.94 11.17
N GLY A 138 15.56 7.11 10.91
CA GLY A 138 16.19 7.47 9.63
C GLY A 138 15.21 7.70 8.47
N THR A 139 13.90 7.70 8.74
CA THR A 139 12.86 7.82 7.71
C THR A 139 12.77 9.23 7.16
N VAL A 140 12.59 9.38 5.84
CA VAL A 140 12.32 10.68 5.19
C VAL A 140 10.87 10.74 4.76
N VAL A 141 10.06 11.48 5.52
CA VAL A 141 8.62 11.62 5.31
C VAL A 141 8.34 12.80 4.39
N THR A 142 7.81 12.50 3.20
CA THR A 142 7.53 13.48 2.14
C THR A 142 6.05 13.64 1.81
N ARG A 143 5.17 12.87 2.46
CA ARG A 143 3.71 12.86 2.30
C ARG A 143 3.05 12.58 3.64
N ASP A 144 1.77 12.90 3.74
CA ASP A 144 0.97 12.65 4.95
C ASP A 144 0.98 11.18 5.35
N VAL A 145 0.93 10.95 6.67
CA VAL A 145 0.94 9.62 7.30
C VAL A 145 -0.39 9.43 8.02
N ALA A 146 -1.11 8.36 7.70
CA ALA A 146 -2.41 8.09 8.31
C ALA A 146 -2.29 7.76 9.81
N PRO A 147 -3.33 8.06 10.63
CA PRO A 147 -3.34 7.72 12.04
C PRO A 147 -3.09 6.23 12.31
N TYR A 148 -2.44 5.92 13.42
CA TYR A 148 -2.15 4.55 13.87
C TYR A 148 -1.44 3.69 12.82
N THR A 149 -0.67 4.29 11.92
CA THR A 149 0.20 3.58 10.98
C THR A 149 1.66 3.65 11.40
N ILE A 150 2.45 2.70 10.95
CA ILE A 150 3.89 2.65 11.10
C ILE A 150 4.48 2.80 9.71
N VAL A 151 5.35 3.78 9.50
CA VAL A 151 6.00 4.03 8.21
C VAL A 151 7.52 4.02 8.36
N GLY A 152 8.24 3.73 7.29
CA GLY A 152 9.70 3.80 7.27
C GLY A 152 10.30 3.97 5.87
N GLY A 153 11.59 4.29 5.81
CA GLY A 153 12.36 4.38 4.56
C GLY A 153 12.58 5.81 4.03
N ASN A 154 13.29 5.91 2.90
CA ASN A 154 13.57 7.17 2.20
C ASN A 154 13.25 7.00 0.71
N THR A 155 12.09 7.44 0.20
CA THR A 155 10.99 8.14 0.90
C THR A 155 10.11 7.18 1.71
N ALA A 156 9.46 7.69 2.77
CA ALA A 156 8.64 6.89 3.68
C ALA A 156 7.56 6.06 2.96
N ARG A 157 7.40 4.81 3.38
CA ARG A 157 6.36 3.88 2.95
C ARG A 157 5.67 3.27 4.17
N LEU A 158 4.39 2.94 4.03
CA LEU A 158 3.66 2.17 5.03
C LEU A 158 4.37 0.84 5.27
N ILE A 159 4.71 0.55 6.53
CA ILE A 159 5.21 -0.74 6.98
C ILE A 159 4.01 -1.60 7.40
N ARG A 160 3.18 -1.07 8.31
CA ARG A 160 1.95 -1.73 8.79
C ARG A 160 1.10 -0.77 9.61
N ARG A 161 -0.11 -1.17 9.99
CA ARG A 161 -0.87 -0.48 11.05
C ARG A 161 -0.39 -0.91 12.45
N ARG A 162 -0.50 -0.02 13.45
CA ARG A 162 -0.30 -0.35 14.87
C ARG A 162 -1.36 -1.32 15.36
N TYR A 163 -2.60 -1.09 14.94
CA TYR A 163 -3.79 -1.87 15.31
C TYR A 163 -4.66 -2.17 14.08
N PRO A 164 -5.56 -3.16 14.15
CA PRO A 164 -6.67 -3.28 13.20
C PRO A 164 -7.49 -1.98 13.12
N GLU A 165 -8.11 -1.71 11.98
CA GLU A 165 -8.82 -0.45 11.70
C GLU A 165 -9.86 -0.11 12.77
N GLY A 166 -10.74 -1.04 13.13
CA GLY A 166 -11.77 -0.79 14.15
C GLY A 166 -11.21 -0.46 15.54
N VAL A 167 -10.01 -0.93 15.88
CA VAL A 167 -9.35 -0.57 17.15
C VAL A 167 -8.75 0.83 17.04
N ALA A 168 -8.11 1.16 15.92
CA ALA A 168 -7.56 2.49 15.67
C ALA A 168 -8.67 3.56 15.68
N GLU A 169 -9.79 3.32 15.03
CA GLU A 169 -10.96 4.21 15.02
C GLU A 169 -11.51 4.46 16.42
N ARG A 170 -11.66 3.40 17.22
CA ARG A 170 -12.12 3.52 18.61
C ARG A 170 -11.12 4.25 19.49
N MET A 171 -9.81 4.05 19.29
CA MET A 171 -8.78 4.81 19.98
C MET A 171 -8.80 6.29 19.61
N MET A 172 -9.01 6.62 18.33
CA MET A 172 -9.20 8.00 17.87
C MET A 172 -10.44 8.63 18.47
N ALA A 173 -11.57 7.91 18.49
CA ALA A 173 -12.82 8.37 19.07
C ALA A 173 -12.74 8.56 20.59
N LEU A 174 -11.96 7.72 21.28
CA LEU A 174 -11.71 7.87 22.73
C LEU A 174 -10.97 9.17 23.05
N ALA A 175 -10.10 9.62 22.13
CA ALA A 175 -9.31 10.85 22.24
C ALA A 175 -8.69 11.03 23.63
N TRP A 176 -8.07 9.96 24.14
CA TRP A 176 -7.63 9.92 25.54
C TRP A 176 -6.59 11.00 25.88
N TRP A 177 -5.90 11.54 24.88
CA TRP A 177 -4.99 12.68 25.00
C TRP A 177 -5.67 13.99 25.43
N ASP A 178 -7.00 14.06 25.38
CA ASP A 178 -7.76 15.21 25.91
C ASP A 178 -8.22 15.02 27.36
N TRP A 179 -7.88 13.90 27.99
CA TRP A 179 -8.18 13.69 29.40
C TRP A 179 -7.35 14.60 30.29
N ASP A 180 -7.96 15.09 31.37
CA ASP A 180 -7.23 15.87 32.37
C ASP A 180 -6.20 15.01 33.15
N HIS A 181 -5.29 15.69 33.84
CA HIS A 181 -4.20 15.04 34.57
C HIS A 181 -4.69 14.04 35.62
N ALA A 182 -5.81 14.31 36.28
CA ALA A 182 -6.35 13.44 37.33
C ALA A 182 -6.93 12.16 36.71
N ARG A 183 -7.66 12.27 35.60
CA ARG A 183 -8.19 11.13 34.85
C ARG A 183 -7.08 10.25 34.28
N LEU A 184 -6.01 10.85 33.73
CA LEU A 184 -4.83 10.11 33.28
C LEU A 184 -4.19 9.34 34.45
N ARG A 185 -4.05 9.98 35.61
CA ARG A 185 -3.49 9.34 36.82
C ARG A 185 -4.35 8.17 37.30
N ALA A 186 -5.67 8.30 37.24
CA ALA A 186 -6.62 7.25 37.62
C ALA A 186 -6.57 6.06 36.65
N ALA A 187 -6.46 6.31 35.33
CA ALA A 187 -6.38 5.29 34.29
C ALA A 187 -4.97 4.68 34.12
N LEU A 188 -3.94 5.23 34.78
CA LEU A 188 -2.55 4.75 34.65
C LEU A 188 -2.35 3.24 34.86
N PRO A 189 -2.99 2.57 35.85
CA PRO A 189 -2.87 1.12 35.98
C PRO A 189 -3.34 0.39 34.72
N ASP A 190 -4.43 0.85 34.11
CA ASP A 190 -5.02 0.24 32.91
C ASP A 190 -4.13 0.43 31.68
N PHE A 191 -3.58 1.64 31.49
CA PHE A 191 -2.58 1.89 30.44
C PHE A 191 -1.35 0.97 30.55
N ARG A 192 -1.00 0.52 31.76
CA ARG A 192 0.15 -0.36 32.01
C ARG A 192 -0.17 -1.84 31.84
N SER A 193 -1.39 -2.26 32.19
CA SER A 193 -1.74 -3.68 32.27
C SER A 193 -2.56 -4.19 31.10
N LEU A 194 -3.29 -3.32 30.39
CA LEU A 194 -4.22 -3.73 29.33
C LEU A 194 -3.61 -3.51 27.95
N ARG A 195 -3.89 -4.46 27.03
CA ARG A 195 -3.75 -4.20 25.59
C ARG A 195 -4.85 -3.23 25.14
N ALA A 196 -4.64 -2.56 24.00
CA ALA A 196 -5.52 -1.51 23.49
C ALA A 196 -6.99 -1.95 23.39
N GLU A 197 -7.25 -3.18 22.94
CA GLU A 197 -8.60 -3.73 22.80
C GLU A 197 -9.29 -3.88 24.15
N ALA A 198 -8.61 -4.49 25.13
CA ALA A 198 -9.15 -4.65 26.49
C ALA A 198 -9.30 -3.30 27.21
N PHE A 199 -8.39 -2.36 26.95
CA PHE A 199 -8.49 -1.00 27.46
C PHE A 199 -9.75 -0.30 26.92
N LEU A 200 -10.00 -0.41 25.61
CA LEU A 200 -11.20 0.13 24.99
C LEU A 200 -12.50 -0.50 25.52
N GLU A 201 -12.53 -1.82 25.72
CA GLU A 201 -13.71 -2.46 26.33
C GLU A 201 -13.99 -1.92 27.73
N LYS A 202 -12.97 -1.84 28.57
CA LYS A 202 -13.13 -1.29 29.92
C LYS A 202 -13.60 0.17 29.92
N MET A 203 -13.10 0.99 29.00
CA MET A 203 -13.49 2.40 28.91
C MET A 203 -14.91 2.57 28.39
N ASN A 204 -15.40 1.66 27.55
CA ASN A 204 -16.80 1.63 27.11
C ASN A 204 -17.75 1.25 28.26
N ASP A 205 -17.38 0.27 29.08
CA ASP A 205 -18.19 -0.17 30.23
C ASP A 205 -18.25 0.90 31.32
N ALA A 206 -17.15 1.63 31.55
CA ALA A 206 -17.06 2.69 32.55
C ALA A 206 -17.79 3.99 32.12
N SER A 207 -18.09 4.18 30.83
CA SER A 207 -18.69 5.40 30.30
C SER A 207 -20.22 5.34 30.15
N GLY A 208 -20.86 4.18 30.37
CA GLY A 208 -22.32 4.05 30.43
C GLY A 208 -23.07 4.81 29.32
N ASN A 209 -23.09 4.24 28.11
CA ASN A 209 -23.50 4.81 26.81
C ASN A 209 -22.40 5.56 26.04
N LEU A 210 -21.81 4.85 25.08
CA LEU A 210 -21.70 5.35 23.72
C LEU A 210 -22.35 4.32 22.78
N MET A 211 -23.49 4.71 22.22
CA MET A 211 -24.28 3.97 21.22
C MET A 211 -23.44 3.53 20.01
N PRO A 212 -23.88 2.50 19.25
CA PRO A 212 -23.19 2.01 18.06
C PRO A 212 -23.03 3.13 17.03
N VAL A 213 -21.85 3.19 16.41
CA VAL A 213 -21.53 4.11 15.32
C VAL A 213 -22.53 3.89 14.18
N PRO A 214 -23.33 4.91 13.76
CA PRO A 214 -24.07 4.83 12.54
C PRO A 214 -23.10 5.00 11.37
N VAL A 215 -23.07 4.03 10.46
CA VAL A 215 -22.44 4.18 9.14
C VAL A 215 -23.17 5.31 8.41
N ARG A 216 -22.65 6.54 8.46
CA ARG A 216 -23.05 7.63 7.57
C ARG A 216 -22.24 7.51 6.28
N LEU A 217 -22.91 7.12 5.21
CA LEU A 217 -22.48 7.38 3.84
C LEU A 217 -22.29 8.90 3.70
N ALA A 218 -21.02 9.35 3.72
CA ALA A 218 -20.69 10.70 3.32
C ALA A 218 -20.90 10.82 1.80
N SER A 219 -21.88 11.62 1.41
CA SER A 219 -22.07 12.10 0.06
C SER A 219 -20.82 12.89 -0.39
N LEU A 220 -20.00 12.28 -1.25
CA LEU A 220 -18.92 12.98 -1.95
C LEU A 220 -19.53 13.85 -3.05
N SER A 221 -19.60 15.15 -2.75
CA SER A 221 -19.83 16.22 -3.71
C SER A 221 -18.66 16.25 -4.70
N LEU A 222 -18.95 15.94 -5.96
CA LEU A 222 -18.05 16.14 -7.10
C LEU A 222 -17.70 17.63 -7.24
N ALA A 223 -16.40 17.94 -7.20
CA ALA A 223 -15.83 19.15 -7.78
C ALA A 223 -14.68 18.75 -8.74
N PRO A 224 -14.42 19.54 -9.81
CA PRO A 224 -14.05 18.96 -11.09
C PRO A 224 -12.56 19.06 -11.44
N ARG A 225 -12.15 18.12 -12.31
CA ARG A 225 -11.08 18.18 -13.34
C ARG A 225 -9.71 18.71 -12.91
N GLY A 226 -8.76 17.80 -12.75
CA GLY A 226 -7.33 18.14 -12.84
C GLY A 226 -6.36 17.13 -12.24
N PHE A 227 -6.50 15.82 -12.50
CA PHE A 227 -5.58 14.80 -11.97
C PHE A 227 -5.47 13.59 -12.93
N ILE A 228 -4.91 13.79 -14.14
CA ILE A 228 -4.59 12.67 -15.05
C ILE A 228 -3.15 12.75 -15.63
N CYS A 229 -2.38 13.83 -15.44
CA CYS A 229 -1.05 13.91 -16.07
C CYS A 229 0.15 13.44 -15.21
N ASP A 230 0.04 13.30 -13.88
CA ASP A 230 1.23 13.08 -13.04
C ASP A 230 1.54 11.61 -12.73
N ALA A 231 0.69 10.67 -13.14
CA ALA A 231 0.94 9.23 -13.00
C ALA A 231 1.87 8.66 -14.09
N TRP A 232 2.18 9.44 -15.15
CA TRP A 232 2.90 8.95 -16.33
C TRP A 232 4.43 9.06 -16.22
N ASN A 233 4.96 9.99 -15.42
CA ASN A 233 6.40 10.25 -15.36
C ASN A 233 7.19 9.36 -14.37
N ALA A 234 6.52 8.46 -13.65
CA ALA A 234 7.18 7.50 -12.75
C ALA A 234 7.59 6.19 -13.46
N PHE A 235 7.36 6.06 -14.77
CA PHE A 235 7.53 4.82 -15.53
C PHE A 235 8.95 4.59 -16.08
N ILE A 236 9.87 5.56 -16.00
CA ILE A 236 11.22 5.45 -16.59
C ILE A 236 12.29 5.96 -15.61
N SER A 237 12.58 5.22 -14.54
CA SER A 237 13.92 5.25 -13.91
C SER A 237 14.09 4.14 -12.85
N CYS A 238 14.34 2.90 -13.29
CA CYS A 238 15.17 1.93 -12.55
C CYS A 238 15.32 0.67 -13.39
N SER A 239 16.46 0.49 -14.06
CA SER A 239 16.75 -0.75 -14.78
C SER A 239 18.26 -0.81 -15.09
N GLU A 240 19.05 -1.18 -14.10
CA GLU A 240 20.33 -1.85 -14.34
C GLU A 240 20.29 -3.19 -13.62
N GLU A 241 20.03 -4.24 -14.41
CA GLU A 241 20.59 -5.60 -14.35
C GLU A 241 19.57 -6.64 -14.89
N HIS A 242 20.06 -7.51 -15.78
CA HIS A 242 19.38 -8.63 -16.46
C HIS A 242 18.62 -8.30 -17.76
N ALA A 243 19.42 -8.01 -18.79
CA ALA A 243 19.03 -8.03 -20.19
C ALA A 243 18.70 -9.46 -20.66
N MET A 244 17.40 -9.82 -20.66
CA MET A 244 16.73 -10.68 -21.66
C MET A 244 15.20 -10.76 -21.40
N LYS A 245 14.73 -10.43 -20.18
CA LYS A 245 13.32 -10.56 -19.78
C LYS A 245 12.41 -9.35 -20.16
N THR A 246 12.98 -8.21 -20.54
CA THR A 246 12.25 -6.96 -20.78
C THR A 246 11.56 -6.89 -22.16
N GLN A 247 11.88 -7.77 -23.11
CA GLN A 247 11.33 -7.69 -24.47
C GLN A 247 9.85 -8.09 -24.56
N ILE A 248 9.31 -8.90 -23.65
CA ILE A 248 7.89 -9.32 -23.69
C ILE A 248 6.97 -8.25 -23.07
N ILE A 249 7.39 -7.64 -21.95
CA ILE A 249 6.60 -6.62 -21.24
C ILE A 249 6.53 -5.31 -22.03
N ALA A 250 7.63 -4.91 -22.69
CA ALA A 250 7.62 -3.74 -23.56
C ALA A 250 6.70 -3.94 -24.78
N SER A 251 6.58 -5.17 -25.31
CA SER A 251 5.77 -5.46 -26.50
C SER A 251 4.26 -5.40 -26.22
N LEU A 252 3.81 -5.82 -25.03
CA LEU A 252 2.39 -5.76 -24.65
C LEU A 252 1.95 -4.32 -24.31
N ALA A 253 2.82 -3.56 -23.64
CA ALA A 253 2.57 -2.14 -23.35
C ALA A 253 2.61 -1.27 -24.62
N LEU A 254 3.48 -1.58 -25.59
CA LEU A 254 3.52 -0.90 -26.88
C LEU A 254 2.32 -1.27 -27.77
N ALA A 255 1.77 -2.49 -27.65
CA ALA A 255 0.53 -2.88 -28.33
C ALA A 255 -0.70 -2.16 -27.76
N LEU A 256 -0.73 -1.91 -26.45
CA LEU A 256 -1.78 -1.10 -25.79
C LEU A 256 -1.65 0.41 -26.06
N ALA A 257 -0.45 0.92 -26.32
CA ALA A 257 -0.22 2.33 -26.65
C ALA A 257 -0.31 2.66 -28.16
N ALA A 258 -0.19 1.66 -29.05
CA ALA A 258 -0.24 1.86 -30.50
C ALA A 258 -1.63 1.72 -31.13
N ALA A 259 -2.66 1.32 -30.36
CA ALA A 259 -4.05 1.37 -30.80
C ALA A 259 -4.57 2.82 -30.80
N SER A 260 -4.08 3.59 -31.77
CA SER A 260 -4.61 4.93 -32.07
C SER A 260 -6.09 4.81 -32.45
N PRO A 261 -7.00 5.68 -31.95
CA PRO A 261 -8.41 5.66 -32.34
C PRO A 261 -8.63 5.96 -33.85
N LEU A 262 -7.58 6.29 -34.59
CA LEU A 262 -7.60 6.52 -36.04
C LEU A 262 -7.67 5.24 -36.89
N ALA A 263 -7.42 4.04 -36.33
CA ALA A 263 -7.53 2.77 -37.06
C ALA A 263 -8.86 2.03 -36.86
N ALA A 264 -9.68 2.44 -35.89
CA ALA A 264 -10.92 1.75 -35.53
C ALA A 264 -12.11 2.03 -36.48
N GLN A 265 -11.99 3.00 -37.40
CA GLN A 265 -13.16 3.51 -38.13
C GLN A 265 -13.62 2.66 -39.34
N GLN A 266 -13.05 1.48 -39.57
CA GLN A 266 -13.52 0.51 -40.59
C GLN A 266 -13.44 -0.97 -40.16
N SER A 267 -13.11 -1.25 -38.90
CA SER A 267 -12.87 -2.60 -38.41
C SER A 267 -14.16 -3.21 -37.85
N ALA A 268 -14.52 -4.43 -38.27
CA ALA A 268 -15.61 -5.21 -37.65
C ALA A 268 -15.22 -5.81 -36.28
N TRP A 269 -14.00 -5.51 -35.81
CA TRP A 269 -13.52 -5.95 -34.50
C TRP A 269 -14.01 -5.04 -33.38
N GLN A 270 -14.47 -5.67 -32.30
CA GLN A 270 -14.79 -5.02 -31.03
C GLN A 270 -13.69 -5.34 -30.03
N TYR A 271 -13.21 -4.33 -29.32
CA TYR A 271 -12.15 -4.48 -28.33
C TYR A 271 -12.69 -4.21 -26.92
N GLU A 272 -12.16 -4.95 -25.95
CA GLU A 272 -12.39 -4.69 -24.54
C GLU A 272 -11.09 -4.81 -23.75
N ALA A 273 -10.85 -3.86 -22.84
CA ALA A 273 -9.75 -3.89 -21.89
C ALA A 273 -10.33 -3.83 -20.49
N THR A 274 -9.89 -4.74 -19.62
CA THR A 274 -10.34 -4.83 -18.23
C THR A 274 -9.13 -4.68 -17.32
N VAL A 275 -9.21 -3.77 -16.36
CA VAL A 275 -8.33 -3.77 -15.19
C VAL A 275 -9.17 -4.31 -14.03
N TYR A 276 -8.66 -5.31 -13.33
CA TYR A 276 -9.40 -5.94 -12.25
C TYR A 276 -8.52 -6.21 -11.05
N LEU A 277 -9.16 -6.56 -9.95
CA LEU A 277 -8.57 -7.09 -8.75
C LEU A 277 -9.17 -8.48 -8.54
N PHE A 278 -8.33 -9.50 -8.55
CA PHE A 278 -8.66 -10.86 -8.15
C PHE A 278 -8.09 -11.09 -6.76
N THR A 279 -8.98 -11.01 -5.79
CA THR A 279 -8.67 -11.05 -4.37
C THR A 279 -8.75 -12.49 -3.89
N ALA A 280 -7.63 -13.18 -3.74
CA ALA A 280 -7.68 -14.61 -3.55
C ALA A 280 -7.02 -15.09 -2.25
N GLU A 281 -7.67 -16.06 -1.62
CA GLU A 281 -7.01 -17.01 -0.72
C GLU A 281 -6.08 -17.86 -1.57
N THR A 282 -4.83 -17.97 -1.15
CA THR A 282 -3.77 -18.64 -1.92
C THR A 282 -3.18 -19.76 -1.08
N GLU A 283 -3.33 -20.98 -1.56
CA GLU A 283 -2.73 -22.18 -0.99
C GLU A 283 -1.51 -22.55 -1.84
N THR A 284 -0.35 -22.65 -1.19
CA THR A 284 0.89 -23.08 -1.84
C THR A 284 1.50 -24.24 -1.08
N GLY A 285 1.84 -25.32 -1.78
CA GLY A 285 2.53 -26.48 -1.22
C GLY A 285 3.81 -26.76 -1.99
N VAL A 286 4.89 -27.09 -1.26
CA VAL A 286 6.11 -27.66 -1.85
C VAL A 286 6.47 -28.94 -1.11
N THR A 287 6.50 -30.06 -1.84
CA THR A 287 6.95 -31.35 -1.28
C THR A 287 8.47 -31.47 -1.39
N THR A 288 9.15 -31.66 -0.26
CA THR A 288 10.60 -31.89 -0.19
C THR A 288 10.92 -33.32 0.26
N PRO A 289 12.14 -33.85 0.05
CA PRO A 289 12.54 -35.18 0.55
C PRO A 289 12.40 -35.38 2.07
N THR A 290 12.28 -34.29 2.84
CA THR A 290 12.16 -34.30 4.30
C THR A 290 10.73 -34.04 4.80
N GLY A 291 9.75 -33.87 3.89
CA GLY A 291 8.35 -33.60 4.20
C GLY A 291 7.72 -32.51 3.32
N THR A 292 6.39 -32.40 3.35
CA THR A 292 5.63 -31.37 2.64
C THR A 292 5.51 -30.11 3.48
N ILE A 293 5.83 -28.96 2.90
CA ILE A 293 5.64 -27.65 3.52
C ILE A 293 4.43 -27.02 2.83
N GLU A 294 3.33 -26.92 3.56
CA GLU A 294 2.10 -26.26 3.10
C GLU A 294 1.98 -24.88 3.77
N GLY A 295 1.57 -23.89 2.98
CA GLY A 295 1.26 -22.56 3.46
C GLY A 295 -0.08 -22.11 2.87
N THR A 296 -1.06 -21.88 3.74
CA THR A 296 -2.31 -21.20 3.37
C THR A 296 -2.16 -19.73 3.72
N LEU A 297 -2.21 -18.86 2.70
CA LEU A 297 -2.34 -17.43 2.87
C LEU A 297 -3.82 -17.09 2.77
N SER A 298 -4.41 -16.74 3.91
CA SER A 298 -5.77 -16.22 3.92
C SER A 298 -5.84 -14.94 3.09
N PHE A 299 -7.00 -14.64 2.52
CA PHE A 299 -7.24 -13.42 1.74
C PHE A 299 -6.73 -12.14 2.45
N LYS A 300 -6.97 -12.03 3.76
CA LYS A 300 -6.51 -10.87 4.55
C LYS A 300 -4.99 -10.81 4.61
N ASP A 301 -4.34 -11.95 4.80
CA ASP A 301 -2.88 -12.01 4.89
C ASP A 301 -2.22 -11.78 3.52
N ALA A 302 -2.81 -12.29 2.43
CA ALA A 302 -2.34 -12.02 1.08
C ALA A 302 -2.42 -10.52 0.74
N LEU A 303 -3.48 -9.82 1.14
CA LEU A 303 -3.61 -8.37 0.93
C LEU A 303 -2.69 -7.55 1.86
N ASP A 304 -2.55 -7.95 3.12
CA ASP A 304 -1.69 -7.27 4.11
C ASP A 304 -0.19 -7.40 3.78
N ASN A 305 0.18 -8.42 3.02
CA ASN A 305 1.56 -8.74 2.63
C ASN A 305 1.81 -8.54 1.11
N LEU A 306 0.89 -7.89 0.40
CA LEU A 306 1.04 -7.59 -1.03
C LEU A 306 2.01 -6.43 -1.26
N ASP A 307 3.17 -6.72 -1.84
CA ASP A 307 4.13 -5.71 -2.28
C ASP A 307 3.62 -5.00 -3.55
N PHE A 308 3.11 -5.78 -4.52
CA PHE A 308 2.55 -5.28 -5.76
C PHE A 308 1.64 -6.33 -6.44
N ALA A 309 0.49 -5.89 -6.97
CA ALA A 309 -0.29 -6.69 -7.90
C ALA A 309 -0.66 -5.87 -9.14
N PHE A 310 -0.67 -6.53 -10.28
CA PHE A 310 -1.28 -6.01 -11.50
C PHE A 310 -2.08 -7.13 -12.16
N MET A 311 -3.32 -6.83 -12.52
CA MET A 311 -4.18 -7.78 -13.21
C MET A 311 -4.97 -7.08 -14.29
N GLY A 312 -4.88 -7.62 -15.50
CA GLY A 312 -5.46 -7.00 -16.68
C GLY A 312 -5.82 -8.04 -17.74
N ALA A 313 -7.00 -7.86 -18.34
CA ALA A 313 -7.46 -8.70 -19.43
C ALA A 313 -7.77 -7.86 -20.68
N PHE A 314 -7.57 -8.46 -21.84
CA PHE A 314 -7.87 -7.89 -23.13
C PHE A 314 -8.66 -8.88 -23.98
N GLY A 315 -9.68 -8.39 -24.67
CA GLY A 315 -10.49 -9.14 -25.60
C GLY A 315 -10.59 -8.42 -26.94
N ALA A 316 -10.49 -9.18 -28.03
CA ALA A 316 -10.78 -8.72 -29.38
C ALA A 316 -11.73 -9.72 -30.04
N SER A 317 -12.88 -9.28 -30.52
CA SER A 317 -13.89 -10.17 -31.12
C SER A 317 -14.35 -9.67 -32.48
N ASN A 318 -14.53 -10.57 -33.45
CA ASN A 318 -15.11 -10.27 -34.76
C ASN A 318 -15.83 -11.50 -35.30
N GLY A 319 -17.15 -11.38 -35.46
CA GLY A 319 -18.02 -12.50 -35.84
C GLY A 319 -17.89 -13.65 -34.85
N GLN A 320 -17.56 -14.83 -35.36
CA GLN A 320 -17.43 -16.05 -34.55
C GLN A 320 -16.10 -16.17 -33.80
N TRP A 321 -15.13 -15.29 -34.07
CA TRP A 321 -13.81 -15.39 -33.46
C TRP A 321 -13.63 -14.38 -32.33
N SER A 322 -12.99 -14.83 -31.25
CA SER A 322 -12.48 -13.97 -30.19
C SER A 322 -11.04 -14.34 -29.83
N PHE A 323 -10.23 -13.35 -29.53
CA PHE A 323 -8.90 -13.51 -28.93
C PHE A 323 -8.92 -12.91 -27.55
N LEU A 324 -8.48 -13.67 -26.55
CA LEU A 324 -8.52 -13.29 -25.14
C LEU A 324 -7.12 -13.39 -24.55
N ALA A 325 -6.69 -12.36 -23.84
CA ALA A 325 -5.47 -12.37 -23.06
C ALA A 325 -5.80 -11.95 -21.63
N ASP A 326 -5.24 -12.63 -20.65
CA ASP A 326 -5.41 -12.31 -19.23
C ASP A 326 -4.08 -12.48 -18.51
N TYR A 327 -3.58 -11.38 -17.96
CA TYR A 327 -2.31 -11.32 -17.25
C TYR A 327 -2.52 -10.98 -15.78
N MET A 328 -1.92 -11.79 -14.91
CA MET A 328 -1.90 -11.62 -13.46
C MET A 328 -0.46 -11.61 -12.98
N LEU A 329 -0.08 -10.61 -12.21
CA LEU A 329 1.17 -10.54 -11.47
C LEU A 329 0.83 -10.29 -10.01
N THR A 330 1.40 -11.11 -9.13
CA THR A 330 1.32 -10.95 -7.68
C THR A 330 2.73 -11.06 -7.08
N ASP A 331 3.11 -10.11 -6.24
CA ASP A 331 4.36 -10.11 -5.46
C ASP A 331 3.99 -9.96 -3.98
N LEU A 332 4.23 -11.01 -3.20
CA LEU A 332 3.85 -11.15 -1.78
C LEU A 332 5.10 -11.27 -0.92
N SER A 333 5.15 -10.60 0.22
CA SER A 333 6.23 -10.69 1.21
C SER A 333 5.67 -10.80 2.62
N PHE A 334 5.83 -11.94 3.29
CA PHE A 334 5.32 -12.21 4.65
C PHE A 334 6.38 -12.84 5.55
N GLY A 335 6.23 -12.78 6.87
CA GLY A 335 7.19 -13.34 7.82
C GLY A 335 6.53 -13.93 9.06
N ASN A 336 6.96 -15.14 9.45
CA ASN A 336 6.40 -15.88 10.58
C ASN A 336 7.50 -16.22 11.61
N PRO A 337 7.27 -16.00 12.92
CA PRO A 337 8.20 -16.47 13.95
C PRO A 337 8.17 -18.00 14.05
N THR A 338 9.34 -18.61 14.25
CA THR A 338 9.47 -20.07 14.42
C THR A 338 9.48 -20.46 15.90
N PRO A 339 8.65 -21.45 16.32
CA PRO A 339 8.67 -21.94 17.70
C PRO A 339 10.02 -22.57 18.08
N GLY A 340 10.47 -22.38 19.33
CA GLY A 340 11.60 -23.11 19.89
C GLY A 340 12.99 -22.49 19.72
N GLY A 341 13.10 -21.27 19.18
CA GLY A 341 14.33 -20.44 19.23
C GLY A 341 15.51 -20.90 18.39
N ALA A 342 15.42 -22.07 17.73
CA ALA A 342 16.44 -22.57 16.81
C ALA A 342 16.65 -21.62 15.62
N LEU A 343 15.56 -21.14 15.05
CA LEU A 343 15.49 -20.02 14.11
C LEU A 343 14.60 -18.95 14.74
N SER A 344 14.86 -17.67 14.50
CA SER A 344 14.06 -16.57 15.06
C SER A 344 12.82 -16.25 14.23
N GLY A 345 12.78 -16.68 12.97
CA GLY A 345 11.63 -16.58 12.08
C GLY A 345 11.95 -17.06 10.67
N ILE A 346 10.94 -17.09 9.82
CA ILE A 346 11.05 -17.37 8.38
C ILE A 346 10.35 -16.23 7.64
N ASN A 347 11.10 -15.53 6.80
CA ASN A 347 10.54 -14.58 5.83
C ASN A 347 10.34 -15.29 4.50
N THR A 348 9.20 -15.07 3.87
CA THR A 348 8.83 -15.63 2.57
C THR A 348 8.51 -14.50 1.62
N ARG A 349 9.14 -14.48 0.46
CA ARG A 349 8.76 -13.65 -0.69
C ARG A 349 8.30 -14.57 -1.81
N ALA A 350 7.09 -14.38 -2.31
CA ALA A 350 6.51 -15.17 -3.40
C ALA A 350 6.05 -14.24 -4.52
N LYS A 351 6.68 -14.38 -5.69
CA LYS A 351 6.31 -13.65 -6.90
C LYS A 351 5.77 -14.63 -7.92
N THR A 352 4.54 -14.41 -8.37
CA THR A 352 3.85 -15.28 -9.32
C THR A 352 3.29 -14.45 -10.46
N GLN A 353 3.50 -14.91 -11.68
CA GLN A 353 2.99 -14.35 -12.92
C GLN A 353 2.25 -15.43 -13.69
N VAL A 354 1.07 -15.08 -14.19
CA VAL A 354 0.24 -15.96 -15.02
C VAL A 354 -0.21 -15.17 -16.22
N LEU A 355 0.08 -15.66 -17.43
CA LEU A 355 -0.47 -15.13 -18.67
C LEU A 355 -1.29 -16.23 -19.34
N ASN A 356 -2.59 -15.99 -19.48
CA ASN A 356 -3.47 -16.84 -20.27
C ASN A 356 -3.72 -16.17 -21.62
N ALA A 357 -3.61 -16.93 -22.71
CA ALA A 357 -3.92 -16.46 -24.06
C ALA A 357 -4.76 -17.51 -24.81
N TYR A 358 -5.91 -17.10 -25.34
CA TYR A 358 -6.87 -17.99 -26.00
C TYR A 358 -7.29 -17.46 -27.36
N ALA A 359 -7.48 -18.39 -28.31
CA ALA A 359 -8.39 -18.20 -29.43
C ALA A 359 -9.70 -18.94 -29.12
N ALA A 360 -10.82 -18.24 -29.20
CA ALA A 360 -12.14 -18.78 -28.97
C ALA A 360 -13.00 -18.67 -30.23
N TYR A 361 -13.77 -19.73 -30.50
CA TYR A 361 -14.67 -19.84 -31.62
C TYR A 361 -16.09 -20.08 -31.14
N ARG A 362 -17.02 -19.22 -31.57
CA ARG A 362 -18.43 -19.29 -31.23
C ARG A 362 -19.10 -20.45 -31.95
N VAL A 363 -19.54 -21.44 -31.18
CA VAL A 363 -20.22 -22.65 -31.68
C VAL A 363 -21.73 -22.56 -31.58
N HIS A 364 -22.24 -21.68 -30.71
CA HIS A 364 -23.67 -21.48 -30.52
C HIS A 364 -23.98 -20.02 -30.20
N GLU A 365 -25.04 -19.49 -30.80
CA GLU A 365 -25.51 -18.13 -30.54
C GLU A 365 -27.04 -18.07 -30.66
N THR A 366 -27.65 -17.47 -29.65
CA THR A 366 -29.06 -17.07 -29.58
C THR A 366 -29.08 -15.61 -29.12
N PRO A 367 -30.24 -14.91 -29.14
CA PRO A 367 -30.32 -13.53 -28.65
C PRO A 367 -29.80 -13.35 -27.21
N ASP A 368 -29.99 -14.36 -26.36
CA ASP A 368 -29.68 -14.25 -24.93
C ASP A 368 -28.43 -15.04 -24.51
N VAL A 369 -27.98 -16.01 -25.31
CA VAL A 369 -26.88 -16.92 -24.93
C VAL A 369 -25.93 -17.13 -26.10
N ALA A 370 -24.64 -16.98 -25.84
CA ALA A 370 -23.56 -17.38 -26.72
C ALA A 370 -22.63 -18.38 -26.03
N VAL A 371 -22.17 -19.38 -26.78
CA VAL A 371 -21.21 -20.39 -26.30
C VAL A 371 -20.04 -20.47 -27.26
N ASP A 372 -18.84 -20.35 -26.71
CA ASP A 372 -17.57 -20.44 -27.44
C ASP A 372 -16.75 -21.62 -26.93
N LEU A 373 -16.07 -22.31 -27.83
CA LEU A 373 -14.98 -23.24 -27.51
C LEU A 373 -13.66 -22.48 -27.62
N ALA A 374 -12.77 -22.66 -26.65
CA ALA A 374 -11.49 -21.98 -26.59
C ALA A 374 -10.32 -22.97 -26.59
N ALA A 375 -9.21 -22.58 -27.20
CA ALA A 375 -7.92 -23.25 -27.09
C ALA A 375 -6.83 -22.19 -26.93
N GLY A 376 -5.80 -22.51 -26.15
CA GLY A 376 -4.84 -21.49 -25.74
C GLY A 376 -3.61 -22.04 -25.03
N LEU A 377 -2.88 -21.10 -24.44
CA LEU A 377 -1.68 -21.34 -23.64
C LEU A 377 -1.81 -20.58 -22.31
N ARG A 378 -1.35 -21.21 -21.23
CA ARG A 378 -1.13 -20.59 -19.92
C ARG A 378 0.37 -20.61 -19.64
N TRP A 379 0.99 -19.44 -19.66
CA TRP A 379 2.36 -19.27 -19.16
C TRP A 379 2.32 -18.99 -17.66
N PHE A 380 3.16 -19.67 -16.91
CA PHE A 380 3.32 -19.53 -15.47
C PHE A 380 4.79 -19.27 -15.16
N ASP A 381 5.07 -18.27 -14.32
CA ASP A 381 6.42 -17.94 -13.81
C ASP A 381 6.28 -17.66 -12.33
N THR A 382 7.00 -18.42 -11.51
CA THR A 382 6.90 -18.34 -10.06
C THR A 382 8.27 -18.37 -9.42
N SER A 383 8.45 -17.55 -8.39
CA SER A 383 9.67 -17.50 -7.60
C SER A 383 9.32 -17.32 -6.13
N THR A 384 9.69 -18.29 -5.32
CA THR A 384 9.50 -18.32 -3.87
C THR A 384 10.85 -18.31 -3.19
N THR A 385 11.14 -17.23 -2.47
CA THR A 385 12.33 -17.09 -1.64
C THR A 385 11.95 -17.25 -0.16
N LEU A 386 12.53 -18.25 0.50
CA LEU A 386 12.39 -18.52 1.91
C LEU A 386 13.69 -18.14 2.62
N THR A 387 13.64 -17.19 3.56
CA THR A 387 14.78 -16.74 4.37
C THR A 387 14.53 -17.09 5.83
N ALA A 388 15.21 -18.14 6.30
CA ALA A 388 15.28 -18.49 7.71
C ALA A 388 16.20 -17.49 8.44
N LEU A 389 15.64 -16.78 9.42
CA LEU A 389 16.35 -15.80 10.24
C LEU A 389 17.14 -16.48 11.37
N PRO A 390 18.37 -16.00 11.66
CA PRO A 390 19.25 -16.61 12.64
C PRO A 390 18.63 -16.61 14.04
N GLY A 391 18.71 -17.75 14.72
CA GLY A 391 18.34 -17.95 16.12
C GLY A 391 19.54 -18.52 16.88
N THR A 392 19.39 -19.72 17.47
CA THR A 392 20.56 -20.51 17.91
C THR A 392 21.27 -21.21 16.75
N LEU A 393 20.60 -21.38 15.60
CA LEU A 393 21.19 -21.82 14.34
C LEU A 393 21.45 -20.62 13.41
N PRO A 394 22.47 -20.70 12.52
CA PRO A 394 22.68 -19.71 11.48
C PRO A 394 21.47 -19.62 10.54
N GLY A 395 21.17 -18.41 10.07
CA GLY A 395 20.14 -18.20 9.06
C GLY A 395 20.52 -18.83 7.72
N ARG A 396 19.53 -19.13 6.88
CA ARG A 396 19.70 -19.71 5.55
C ARG A 396 18.63 -19.20 4.61
N THR A 397 19.00 -18.93 3.36
CA THR A 397 18.05 -18.62 2.29
C THR A 397 17.93 -19.80 1.33
N VAL A 398 16.70 -20.11 0.93
CA VAL A 398 16.35 -21.09 -0.10
C VAL A 398 15.50 -20.36 -1.13
N VAL A 399 15.82 -20.54 -2.41
CA VAL A 399 15.03 -20.01 -3.53
C VAL A 399 14.51 -21.21 -4.30
N ALA A 400 13.22 -21.20 -4.60
CA ALA A 400 12.56 -22.13 -5.50
C ALA A 400 11.88 -21.30 -6.59
N ASP A 401 12.40 -21.37 -7.81
CA ASP A 401 11.85 -20.67 -8.97
C ASP A 401 11.69 -21.62 -10.14
N ASP A 402 10.64 -21.42 -10.93
CA ASP A 402 10.41 -22.14 -12.17
C ASP A 402 9.47 -21.36 -13.11
N ASN A 403 9.50 -21.72 -14.40
CA ASN A 403 8.57 -21.19 -15.39
C ASN A 403 8.24 -22.26 -16.46
N TRP A 404 6.98 -22.31 -16.86
CA TRP A 404 6.50 -23.28 -17.84
C TRP A 404 5.29 -22.76 -18.62
N ILE A 405 4.88 -23.52 -19.63
CA ILE A 405 3.71 -23.23 -20.46
C ILE A 405 2.83 -24.47 -20.53
N ASP A 406 1.57 -24.30 -20.16
CA ASP A 406 0.54 -25.31 -20.28
C ASP A 406 -0.34 -25.04 -21.51
N PRO A 407 -0.53 -26.02 -22.41
CA PRO A 407 -1.64 -25.99 -23.35
C PRO A 407 -2.96 -26.12 -22.59
N VAL A 408 -3.95 -25.29 -22.94
CA VAL A 408 -5.27 -25.25 -22.31
C VAL A 408 -6.39 -25.31 -23.35
N ILE A 409 -7.48 -25.99 -23.01
CA ILE A 409 -8.76 -25.94 -23.74
C ILE A 409 -9.85 -25.48 -22.80
N GLY A 410 -10.84 -24.75 -23.31
CA GLY A 410 -11.89 -24.18 -22.49
C GLY A 410 -13.22 -24.01 -23.19
N ILE A 411 -14.20 -23.62 -22.41
CA ILE A 411 -15.55 -23.29 -22.84
C ILE A 411 -15.97 -21.98 -22.18
N ARG A 412 -16.52 -21.06 -22.98
CA ARG A 412 -17.05 -19.77 -22.52
C ARG A 412 -18.53 -19.68 -22.83
N ALA A 413 -19.36 -19.49 -21.82
CA ALA A 413 -20.77 -19.15 -21.97
C ALA A 413 -20.98 -17.69 -21.59
N GLN A 414 -21.69 -16.94 -22.43
CA GLN A 414 -22.08 -15.56 -22.19
C GLN A 414 -23.60 -15.48 -22.22
N VAL A 415 -24.21 -14.85 -21.22
CA VAL A 415 -25.66 -14.76 -21.07
C VAL A 415 -26.08 -13.31 -20.88
N ALA A 416 -26.98 -12.80 -21.72
CA ALA A 416 -27.65 -11.53 -21.51
C ALA A 416 -28.73 -11.73 -20.42
N LEU A 417 -28.51 -11.14 -19.25
CA LEU A 417 -29.45 -11.23 -18.12
C LEU A 417 -30.51 -10.11 -18.17
N SER A 418 -30.14 -8.97 -18.75
CA SER A 418 -31.00 -7.83 -19.07
C SER A 418 -30.26 -6.87 -20.01
N ASP A 419 -30.90 -5.78 -20.41
CA ASP A 419 -30.26 -4.72 -21.22
C ASP A 419 -28.98 -4.14 -20.63
N ARG A 420 -28.78 -4.25 -19.31
CA ARG A 420 -27.60 -3.72 -18.60
C ARG A 420 -26.71 -4.77 -17.96
N TRP A 421 -27.13 -6.03 -17.91
CA TRP A 421 -26.40 -7.08 -17.20
C TRP A 421 -26.03 -8.22 -18.15
N ARG A 422 -24.74 -8.58 -18.16
CA ARG A 422 -24.24 -9.76 -18.87
C ARG A 422 -23.51 -10.69 -17.91
N GLY A 423 -23.89 -11.96 -17.87
CA GLY A 423 -23.14 -13.01 -17.20
C GLY A 423 -22.09 -13.63 -18.12
N THR A 424 -20.92 -13.98 -17.60
CA THR A 424 -19.93 -14.82 -18.29
C THR A 424 -19.52 -15.96 -17.39
N ALA A 425 -19.55 -17.18 -17.90
CA ALA A 425 -18.93 -18.35 -17.28
C ALA A 425 -17.81 -18.85 -18.20
N PHE A 426 -16.60 -19.00 -17.68
CA PHE A 426 -15.46 -19.50 -18.41
C PHE A 426 -14.80 -20.61 -17.61
N PHE A 427 -14.61 -21.77 -18.24
CA PHE A 427 -13.91 -22.90 -17.67
C PHE A 427 -12.82 -23.33 -18.63
N ASP A 428 -11.62 -23.61 -18.13
CA ASP A 428 -10.59 -24.28 -18.90
C ASP A 428 -9.86 -25.34 -18.08
N TYR A 429 -9.24 -26.24 -18.81
CA TYR A 429 -8.42 -27.32 -18.30
C TYR A 429 -7.23 -27.51 -19.23
N GLY A 430 -6.07 -27.79 -18.67
CA GLY A 430 -4.80 -27.90 -19.37
C GLY A 430 -3.73 -28.57 -18.53
N GLY A 431 -2.48 -28.36 -18.94
CA GLY A 431 -1.33 -29.03 -18.35
C GLY A 431 -0.96 -30.28 -19.13
N PHE A 432 -1.92 -31.20 -19.40
CA PHE A 432 -1.88 -32.41 -20.28
C PHE A 432 -0.57 -33.25 -20.37
N GLN A 433 0.45 -32.91 -19.62
CA GLN A 433 1.80 -33.44 -19.64
C GLN A 433 1.99 -34.24 -18.34
N SER A 434 2.98 -35.13 -18.30
CA SER A 434 3.20 -36.00 -17.14
C SER A 434 3.56 -35.26 -15.86
N ASP A 435 3.92 -33.99 -15.97
CA ASP A 435 4.48 -33.13 -14.94
C ASP A 435 3.67 -31.85 -14.70
N SER A 436 2.54 -31.63 -15.38
CA SER A 436 1.74 -30.41 -15.24
C SER A 436 0.25 -30.66 -15.42
N GLU A 437 -0.57 -30.17 -14.50
CA GLU A 437 -2.03 -30.12 -14.59
C GLU A 437 -2.52 -28.74 -14.12
N SER A 438 -3.37 -28.08 -14.90
CA SER A 438 -3.93 -26.80 -14.50
C SER A 438 -5.36 -26.59 -14.98
N TRP A 439 -6.18 -25.92 -14.19
CA TRP A 439 -7.56 -25.63 -14.57
C TRP A 439 -8.07 -24.35 -13.90
N GLN A 440 -9.03 -23.69 -14.55
CA GLN A 440 -9.69 -22.52 -13.97
C GLN A 440 -11.20 -22.54 -14.17
N ALA A 441 -11.90 -21.89 -13.25
CA ALA A 441 -13.28 -21.48 -13.40
C ALA A 441 -13.41 -19.99 -13.08
N LEU A 442 -14.03 -19.22 -13.97
CA LEU A 442 -14.33 -17.80 -13.81
C LEU A 442 -15.82 -17.58 -14.07
N LEU A 443 -16.50 -16.99 -13.09
CA LEU A 443 -17.89 -16.54 -13.21
C LEU A 443 -17.92 -15.02 -13.02
N THR A 444 -18.51 -14.28 -13.95
CA THR A 444 -18.67 -12.83 -13.85
C THR A 444 -20.09 -12.38 -14.17
N ALA A 445 -20.47 -11.24 -13.60
CA ALA A 445 -21.64 -10.45 -13.93
C ALA A 445 -21.14 -9.02 -14.21
N ASP A 446 -21.35 -8.56 -15.44
CA ASP A 446 -20.91 -7.26 -15.93
C ASP A 446 -22.11 -6.32 -16.01
N TYR A 447 -22.04 -5.17 -15.33
CA TYR A 447 -23.04 -4.12 -15.34
C TYR A 447 -22.62 -2.97 -16.26
N ALA A 448 -23.41 -2.69 -17.30
CA ALA A 448 -23.17 -1.57 -18.20
C ALA A 448 -23.53 -0.23 -17.54
N LEU A 449 -22.52 0.59 -17.28
CA LEU A 449 -22.68 1.98 -16.85
C LEU A 449 -23.12 2.88 -18.00
N ASN A 450 -22.57 2.61 -19.19
CA ASN A 450 -22.88 3.23 -20.47
C ASN A 450 -22.39 2.31 -21.61
N ASP A 451 -22.41 2.80 -22.84
CA ASP A 451 -22.05 2.03 -24.03
C ASP A 451 -20.59 1.51 -24.03
N ASN A 452 -19.69 2.19 -23.32
CA ASN A 452 -18.27 1.88 -23.30
C ASN A 452 -17.78 1.30 -21.97
N TRP A 453 -18.42 1.64 -20.85
CA TRP A 453 -17.96 1.25 -19.51
C TRP A 453 -18.85 0.21 -18.85
N LEU A 454 -18.21 -0.84 -18.33
CA LEU A 454 -18.85 -1.88 -17.54
C LEU A 454 -18.13 -2.09 -16.20
N LEU A 455 -18.90 -2.33 -15.14
CA LEU A 455 -18.38 -2.83 -13.87
C LEU A 455 -18.49 -4.35 -13.87
N ARG A 456 -17.39 -5.04 -13.59
CA ARG A 456 -17.31 -6.49 -13.51
C ARG A 456 -17.28 -6.94 -12.06
N PHE A 457 -18.16 -7.87 -11.72
CA PHE A 457 -18.19 -8.56 -10.44
C PHE A 457 -18.12 -10.06 -10.69
N GLY A 458 -17.33 -10.81 -9.94
CA GLY A 458 -17.18 -12.22 -10.21
C GLY A 458 -16.51 -13.02 -9.12
N TYR A 459 -16.29 -14.28 -9.43
CA TYR A 459 -15.53 -15.22 -8.61
C TYR A 459 -14.64 -16.05 -9.55
N ARG A 460 -13.39 -16.22 -9.16
CA ARG A 460 -12.43 -17.06 -9.89
C ARG A 460 -11.86 -18.13 -8.97
N TYR A 461 -11.62 -19.29 -9.55
CA TYR A 461 -10.83 -20.39 -9.01
C TYR A 461 -9.79 -20.78 -10.05
N LEU A 462 -8.53 -20.91 -9.64
CA LEU A 462 -7.40 -21.33 -10.48
C LEU A 462 -6.57 -22.34 -9.68
N SER A 463 -6.29 -23.50 -10.28
CA SER A 463 -5.41 -24.52 -9.72
C SER A 463 -4.33 -24.86 -10.72
N VAL A 464 -3.11 -25.02 -10.22
CA VAL A 464 -1.94 -25.42 -10.99
C VAL A 464 -1.11 -26.36 -10.13
N ASP A 465 -0.93 -27.57 -10.62
CA ASP A 465 -0.03 -28.57 -10.06
C ASP A 465 1.10 -28.81 -11.07
N HIS A 466 2.35 -28.69 -10.63
CA HIS A 466 3.51 -28.83 -11.49
C HIS A 466 4.68 -29.49 -10.76
N THR A 467 5.44 -30.34 -11.45
CA THR A 467 6.72 -30.84 -10.93
C THR A 467 7.82 -29.87 -11.33
N LEU A 468 8.37 -29.16 -10.35
CA LEU A 468 9.45 -28.20 -10.58
C LEU A 468 10.69 -28.89 -11.19
N SER A 469 11.50 -28.14 -11.91
CA SER A 469 12.80 -28.55 -12.47
C SER A 469 13.76 -29.14 -11.42
N SER A 470 13.56 -28.83 -10.14
CA SER A 470 14.30 -29.42 -9.02
C SER A 470 13.86 -30.84 -8.65
N GLY A 471 12.79 -31.36 -9.27
CA GLY A 471 12.15 -32.64 -8.96
C GLY A 471 11.17 -32.60 -7.78
N ASN A 472 10.79 -31.41 -7.30
CA ASN A 472 9.83 -31.25 -6.20
C ASN A 472 8.43 -30.96 -6.76
N GLU A 473 7.39 -31.49 -6.14
CA GLU A 473 6.01 -31.14 -6.49
C GLU A 473 5.66 -29.75 -5.96
N PHE A 474 5.05 -28.93 -6.81
CA PHE A 474 4.53 -27.61 -6.53
C PHE A 474 3.03 -27.59 -6.80
N SER A 475 2.26 -27.17 -5.81
CA SER A 475 0.83 -26.91 -5.96
C SER A 475 0.53 -25.44 -5.67
N PHE A 476 -0.31 -24.85 -6.50
CA PHE A 476 -0.79 -23.48 -6.39
C PHE A 476 -2.29 -23.46 -6.64
N THR A 477 -3.05 -23.11 -5.61
CA THR A 477 -4.48 -22.85 -5.74
C THR A 477 -4.79 -21.43 -5.32
N GLN A 478 -5.58 -20.75 -6.15
CA GLN A 478 -5.99 -19.38 -5.93
C GLN A 478 -7.49 -19.25 -6.18
N SER A 479 -8.27 -18.82 -5.17
CA SER A 479 -9.71 -18.60 -5.35
C SER A 479 -10.24 -17.40 -4.58
N GLY A 480 -11.25 -16.72 -5.14
CA GLY A 480 -11.85 -15.55 -4.51
C GLY A 480 -12.59 -14.61 -5.46
N PRO A 481 -13.09 -13.47 -4.94
CA PRO A 481 -13.85 -12.51 -5.74
C PRO A 481 -12.99 -11.78 -6.78
N VAL A 482 -13.64 -11.38 -7.87
CA VAL A 482 -13.10 -10.54 -8.93
C VAL A 482 -13.93 -9.26 -8.99
N PHE A 483 -13.26 -8.10 -8.94
CA PHE A 483 -13.88 -6.81 -9.19
C PHE A 483 -13.05 -6.02 -10.19
N GLY A 484 -13.67 -5.41 -11.20
CA GLY A 484 -12.91 -4.63 -12.16
C GLY A 484 -13.76 -3.74 -13.04
N ASP A 485 -13.06 -2.92 -13.82
CA ASP A 485 -13.66 -2.01 -14.78
C ASP A 485 -13.26 -2.45 -16.19
N THR A 486 -14.25 -2.58 -17.07
CA THR A 486 -14.05 -2.92 -18.47
C THR A 486 -14.40 -1.73 -19.35
N TYR A 487 -13.48 -1.36 -20.24
CA TYR A 487 -13.69 -0.36 -21.27
C TYR A 487 -13.76 -1.02 -22.65
N ARG A 488 -14.83 -0.74 -23.40
CA ARG A 488 -15.06 -1.19 -24.78
C ARG A 488 -14.79 -0.07 -25.77
N PHE A 489 -14.08 -0.35 -26.86
CA PHE A 489 -13.70 0.63 -27.87
C PHE A 489 -13.54 0.06 -29.27
#